data_AF-A0A957X8I7-F1
#
_entry.id   AF-A0A957X8I7-F1
#
_cell.length_a   1.000
_cell.length_b   1.000
_cell.length_c   1.000
_cell.angle_alpha   90.00
_cell.angle_beta   90.00
_cell.angle_gamma   90.00
#
_symmetry.space_group_name_H-M   'P 1'
#
loop_
_entity.id
_entity.type
_entity.pdbx_description
1 polymer ?
#
loop_
_entity_poly.entity_id
_entity_poly.type
_entity_poly.pdbx_seq_one_letter_code
_entity_poly.pdbx_strand_id
1 'polypeptide(L)'
;MPTETTVQGTAPQATELASSPTIVPSPTSRPVIDTYWLSRPVSRKDDPDRIDYIDRTYPYGGTQFGTREVHLGVEFVNPRYTPVLAAADGIVLFAGLDDDTQIGPVLNYYGNVVVIQHQFLGIEDALFTVYGHLQEILVETGQTVSVGERIGRVGDSGIAIGPHL
;
A
#
# COMPACT_ATOMS: atom_id res chain seq x y z
N MET A 1 -15.94 97.40 27.32
CA MET A 1 -15.30 96.13 27.69
C MET A 1 -16.22 95.00 27.23
N PRO A 2 -16.01 94.40 26.04
CA PRO A 2 -16.88 93.35 25.53
C PRO A 2 -16.42 91.94 25.92
N THR A 3 -17.43 91.09 25.96
CA THR A 3 -17.56 89.68 26.34
C THR A 3 -16.58 88.72 25.67
N GLU A 4 -15.94 87.84 26.45
CA GLU A 4 -15.22 86.66 25.93
C GLU A 4 -16.20 85.48 25.76
N THR A 5 -16.28 84.98 24.54
CA THR A 5 -17.07 83.80 24.16
C THR A 5 -16.19 82.56 24.23
N THR A 6 -16.58 81.59 25.05
CA THR A 6 -15.98 80.25 25.13
C THR A 6 -16.27 79.45 23.86
N VAL A 7 -15.25 78.84 23.26
CA VAL A 7 -15.41 77.79 22.25
C VAL A 7 -14.76 76.52 22.77
N GLN A 8 -15.58 75.51 23.11
CA GLN A 8 -15.13 74.16 23.42
C GLN A 8 -14.74 73.46 22.11
N GLY A 9 -13.47 73.07 21.99
CA GLY A 9 -13.00 72.20 20.92
C GLY A 9 -13.40 70.75 21.19
N THR A 10 -14.16 70.14 20.29
CA THR A 10 -14.46 68.71 20.27
C THR A 10 -13.21 67.93 19.86
N ALA A 11 -12.77 67.00 20.71
CA ALA A 11 -11.71 66.05 20.38
C ALA A 11 -12.23 65.02 19.35
N PRO A 12 -11.40 64.58 18.38
CA PRO A 12 -11.82 63.57 17.42
C PRO A 12 -11.98 62.21 18.10
N GLN A 13 -13.09 61.54 17.77
CA GLN A 13 -13.43 60.21 18.24
C GLN A 13 -12.52 59.18 17.56
N ALA A 14 -11.78 58.41 18.34
CA ALA A 14 -10.91 57.35 17.83
C ALA A 14 -11.74 56.32 17.06
N THR A 15 -11.39 56.07 15.80
CA THR A 15 -11.98 55.01 14.99
C THR A 15 -11.54 53.65 15.55
N GLU A 16 -12.51 52.86 16.00
CA GLU A 16 -12.29 51.49 16.46
C GLU A 16 -11.79 50.62 15.29
N LEU A 17 -10.61 50.03 15.44
CA LEU A 17 -10.04 49.10 14.45
C LEU A 17 -10.91 47.84 14.40
N ALA A 18 -11.47 47.55 13.23
CA ALA A 18 -12.24 46.33 12.99
C ALA A 18 -11.42 45.09 13.38
N SER A 19 -12.02 44.18 14.16
CA SER A 19 -11.39 42.93 14.57
C SER A 19 -10.97 42.10 13.36
N SER A 20 -9.72 41.62 13.35
CA SER A 20 -9.24 40.67 12.33
C SER A 20 -10.17 39.45 12.25
N PRO A 21 -10.49 38.96 11.05
CA PRO A 21 -11.30 37.76 10.91
C PRO A 21 -10.60 36.56 11.54
N THR A 22 -11.34 35.80 12.36
CA THR A 22 -10.91 34.50 12.84
C THR A 22 -10.74 33.57 11.65
N ILE A 23 -9.50 33.16 11.36
CA ILE A 23 -9.24 32.09 10.40
C ILE A 23 -9.79 30.80 11.00
N VAL A 24 -10.95 30.35 10.50
CA VAL A 24 -11.44 29.00 10.78
C VAL A 24 -10.45 28.04 10.10
N PRO A 25 -9.80 27.12 10.83
CA PRO A 25 -8.95 26.13 10.17
C PRO A 25 -9.82 25.35 9.19
N SER A 26 -9.39 25.34 7.92
CA SER A 26 -9.98 24.46 6.91
C SER A 26 -9.99 23.03 7.45
N PRO A 27 -11.06 22.24 7.20
CA PRO A 27 -11.12 20.86 7.64
C PRO A 27 -9.84 20.15 7.20
N THR A 28 -9.24 19.47 8.17
CA THR A 28 -8.00 18.70 8.16
C THR A 28 -7.56 18.35 6.75
N SER A 29 -6.33 18.75 6.40
CA SER A 29 -5.66 18.30 5.18
C SER A 29 -5.99 16.82 4.99
N ARG A 30 -6.62 16.46 3.87
CA ARG A 30 -6.74 15.05 3.49
C ARG A 30 -5.37 14.43 3.73
N PRO A 31 -5.26 13.27 4.40
CA PRO A 31 -3.97 12.61 4.51
C PRO A 31 -3.39 12.56 3.11
N VAL A 32 -2.14 12.97 2.96
CA VAL A 32 -1.40 12.67 1.75
C VAL A 32 -1.50 11.17 1.62
N ILE A 33 -2.37 10.70 0.72
CA ILE A 33 -2.44 9.30 0.37
C ILE A 33 -1.10 9.08 -0.29
N ASP A 34 -0.23 8.37 0.43
CA ASP A 34 1.03 7.89 -0.12
C ASP A 34 0.67 7.28 -1.48
N THR A 35 1.26 7.80 -2.55
CA THR A 35 0.68 7.77 -3.91
C THR A 35 0.72 6.36 -4.56
N TYR A 36 0.90 5.33 -3.73
CA TYR A 36 0.97 3.94 -4.08
C TYR A 36 -0.37 3.28 -3.75
N TRP A 37 -1.04 2.77 -4.78
CA TRP A 37 -2.26 1.97 -4.63
C TRP A 37 -2.01 0.64 -3.90
N LEU A 38 -0.76 0.18 -3.85
CA LEU A 38 -0.34 -1.07 -3.23
C LEU A 38 0.74 -0.79 -2.18
N SER A 39 0.56 -1.32 -0.99
CA SER A 39 1.56 -1.36 0.08
C SER A 39 2.57 -2.51 -0.14
N ARG A 40 3.68 -2.49 0.60
CA ARG A 40 4.69 -3.56 0.52
C ARG A 40 4.15 -4.83 1.19
N PRO A 41 4.24 -6.00 0.54
CA PRO A 41 3.69 -7.24 1.08
C PRO A 41 4.57 -7.89 2.16
N VAL A 42 5.74 -7.31 2.45
CA VAL A 42 6.62 -7.69 3.56
C VAL A 42 6.84 -6.45 4.42
N SER A 43 6.60 -6.57 5.73
CA SER A 43 6.81 -5.47 6.67
C SER A 43 8.09 -5.67 7.48
N ARG A 44 8.84 -4.59 7.65
CA ARG A 44 10.03 -4.49 8.53
C ARG A 44 9.72 -3.97 9.93
N LYS A 45 8.43 -3.74 10.26
CA LYS A 45 8.04 -3.10 11.52
C LYS A 45 8.42 -3.92 12.75
N ASP A 46 8.26 -5.23 12.66
CA ASP A 46 8.51 -6.21 13.72
C ASP A 46 9.86 -6.92 13.57
N ASP A 47 10.51 -6.78 12.41
CA ASP A 47 11.83 -7.35 12.13
C ASP A 47 12.55 -6.49 11.08
N PRO A 48 13.56 -5.70 11.49
CA PRO A 48 14.26 -4.80 10.58
C PRO A 48 15.14 -5.53 9.57
N ASP A 49 15.43 -6.82 9.74
CA ASP A 49 16.31 -7.58 8.83
C ASP A 49 15.56 -8.17 7.63
N ARG A 50 14.22 -8.10 7.63
CA ARG A 50 13.41 -8.50 6.48
C ARG A 50 13.68 -7.61 5.26
N ILE A 51 13.63 -8.24 4.10
CA ILE A 51 13.82 -7.59 2.81
C ILE A 51 12.44 -7.18 2.29
N ASP A 52 12.10 -5.92 2.45
CA ASP A 52 10.86 -5.35 1.88
C ASP A 52 11.07 -4.79 0.48
N TYR A 53 12.28 -4.81 -0.08
CA TYR A 53 12.55 -4.31 -1.43
C TYR A 53 12.65 -5.41 -2.49
N ILE A 54 12.33 -5.04 -3.73
CA ILE A 54 12.40 -5.92 -4.90
C ILE A 54 13.86 -6.30 -5.17
N ASP A 55 14.13 -7.59 -5.41
CA ASP A 55 15.42 -8.02 -5.90
C ASP A 55 15.70 -7.39 -7.28
N ARG A 56 16.80 -6.64 -7.34
CA ARG A 56 17.23 -5.92 -8.54
C ARG A 56 17.89 -6.83 -9.56
N THR A 57 18.24 -8.06 -9.20
CA THR A 57 18.84 -9.02 -10.15
C THR A 57 17.80 -9.72 -11.02
N TYR A 58 16.55 -9.79 -10.56
CA TYR A 58 15.46 -10.46 -11.29
C TYR A 58 14.13 -9.67 -11.21
N PRO A 59 14.09 -8.42 -11.71
CA PRO A 59 12.88 -7.60 -11.74
C PRO A 59 11.89 -8.09 -12.80
N TYR A 60 10.67 -7.55 -12.79
CA TYR A 60 9.67 -7.78 -13.84
C TYR A 60 10.25 -7.55 -15.25
N GLY A 61 10.02 -8.50 -16.15
CA GLY A 61 10.56 -8.48 -17.51
C GLY A 61 12.05 -8.85 -17.61
N GLY A 62 12.75 -9.04 -16.48
CA GLY A 62 14.15 -9.44 -16.43
C GLY A 62 14.34 -10.95 -16.58
N THR A 63 15.55 -11.36 -16.96
CA THR A 63 15.94 -12.78 -17.17
C THR A 63 17.10 -13.21 -16.29
N GLN A 64 17.42 -12.41 -15.25
CA GLN A 64 18.61 -12.57 -14.41
C GLN A 64 19.87 -12.71 -15.27
N PHE A 65 20.17 -11.68 -16.07
CA PHE A 65 21.31 -11.67 -16.99
C PHE A 65 21.32 -12.85 -18.00
N GLY A 66 20.14 -13.38 -18.34
CA GLY A 66 19.97 -14.46 -19.32
C GLY A 66 20.04 -15.88 -18.75
N THR A 67 20.06 -16.04 -17.42
CA THR A 67 20.11 -17.36 -16.78
C THR A 67 18.74 -17.92 -16.40
N ARG A 68 17.67 -17.13 -16.49
CA ARG A 68 16.30 -17.50 -16.16
C ARG A 68 15.33 -17.06 -17.26
N GLU A 69 14.12 -17.62 -17.22
CA GLU A 69 12.98 -17.15 -18.02
C GLU A 69 12.66 -15.68 -17.72
N VAL A 70 11.81 -15.06 -18.54
CA VAL A 70 11.31 -13.70 -18.27
C VAL A 70 10.48 -13.71 -17.01
N HIS A 71 10.85 -12.86 -16.03
CA HIS A 71 10.14 -12.78 -14.78
C HIS A 71 8.78 -12.08 -14.94
N LEU A 72 7.72 -12.74 -14.50
CA LEU A 72 6.34 -12.24 -14.61
C LEU A 72 5.88 -11.41 -13.40
N GLY A 73 6.77 -11.19 -12.43
CA GLY A 73 6.50 -10.45 -11.20
C GLY A 73 7.74 -9.76 -10.67
N VAL A 74 7.89 -9.74 -9.35
CA VAL A 74 9.05 -9.21 -8.62
C VAL A 74 9.34 -10.11 -7.42
N GLU A 75 10.59 -10.23 -7.00
CA GLU A 75 10.96 -11.11 -5.87
C GLU A 75 11.29 -10.29 -4.60
N PHE A 76 10.85 -10.79 -3.44
CA PHE A 76 11.26 -10.33 -2.10
C PHE A 76 11.94 -11.49 -1.36
N VAL A 77 13.27 -11.56 -1.45
CA VAL A 77 14.07 -12.65 -0.87
C VAL A 77 14.07 -12.58 0.65
N ASN A 78 13.37 -13.50 1.31
CA ASN A 78 13.23 -13.55 2.77
C ASN A 78 13.31 -15.01 3.26
N PRO A 79 13.66 -15.25 4.53
CA PRO A 79 13.59 -16.60 5.10
C PRO A 79 12.18 -17.18 5.03
N ARG A 80 12.08 -18.52 4.94
CA ARG A 80 10.80 -19.22 5.11
C ARG A 80 10.07 -18.75 6.36
N TYR A 81 8.75 -18.78 6.32
CA TYR A 81 7.83 -18.37 7.39
C TYR A 81 7.75 -16.86 7.66
N THR A 82 8.50 -16.02 6.93
CA THR A 82 8.33 -14.56 6.97
C THR A 82 6.88 -14.20 6.63
N PRO A 83 6.17 -13.39 7.44
CA PRO A 83 4.78 -13.04 7.16
C PRO A 83 4.61 -12.32 5.81
N VAL A 84 3.61 -12.74 5.04
CA VAL A 84 3.18 -12.10 3.80
C VAL A 84 1.87 -11.36 4.05
N LEU A 85 1.81 -10.11 3.59
CA LEU A 85 0.70 -9.20 3.83
C LEU A 85 -0.06 -8.87 2.54
N ALA A 86 -1.37 -8.69 2.65
CA ALA A 86 -2.18 -8.15 1.57
C ALA A 86 -1.71 -6.73 1.22
N ALA A 87 -1.36 -6.51 -0.04
CA ALA A 87 -0.87 -5.22 -0.52
C ALA A 87 -1.95 -4.13 -0.50
N ALA A 88 -3.22 -4.49 -0.61
CA ALA A 88 -4.37 -3.60 -0.53
C ALA A 88 -5.63 -4.36 -0.09
N ASP A 89 -6.69 -3.63 0.26
CA ASP A 89 -8.02 -4.20 0.51
C ASP A 89 -8.51 -4.99 -0.70
N GLY A 90 -9.19 -6.11 -0.49
CA GLY A 90 -9.68 -6.92 -1.59
C GLY A 90 -10.41 -8.19 -1.17
N ILE A 91 -10.71 -9.02 -2.18
CA ILE A 91 -11.34 -10.34 -2.01
C ILE A 91 -10.37 -11.39 -2.54
N VAL A 92 -10.10 -12.41 -1.73
CA VAL A 92 -9.30 -13.57 -2.13
C VAL A 92 -10.08 -14.36 -3.17
N LEU A 93 -9.63 -14.34 -4.43
CA LEU A 93 -10.22 -15.13 -5.50
C LEU A 93 -9.73 -16.57 -5.53
N PHE A 94 -8.52 -16.79 -5.04
CA PHE A 94 -7.91 -18.11 -4.96
C PHE A 94 -6.95 -18.18 -3.78
N ALA A 95 -7.00 -19.28 -3.05
CA ALA A 95 -6.06 -19.63 -1.98
C ALA A 95 -5.88 -21.15 -1.97
N GLY A 96 -4.73 -21.63 -2.43
CA GLY A 96 -4.44 -23.07 -2.49
C GLY A 96 -3.18 -23.40 -3.28
N LEU A 97 -2.95 -24.70 -3.53
CA LEU A 97 -1.96 -25.18 -4.49
C LEU A 97 -2.46 -25.01 -5.93
N ASP A 98 -1.60 -24.56 -6.84
CA ASP A 98 -1.88 -24.42 -8.28
C ASP A 98 -1.55 -25.70 -9.10
N ASP A 99 -1.62 -26.88 -8.48
CA ASP A 99 -1.36 -28.19 -9.11
C ASP A 99 -2.42 -28.59 -10.15
N ASP A 100 -3.69 -28.30 -9.88
CA ASP A 100 -4.83 -28.63 -10.74
C ASP A 100 -5.50 -27.39 -11.36
N THR A 101 -5.07 -26.19 -10.94
CA THR A 101 -5.56 -24.91 -11.44
C THR A 101 -4.38 -24.11 -11.94
N GLN A 102 -4.26 -23.94 -13.26
CA GLN A 102 -3.15 -23.21 -13.86
C GLN A 102 -3.28 -21.71 -13.61
N ILE A 103 -2.62 -21.19 -12.57
CA ILE A 103 -2.50 -19.75 -12.28
C ILE A 103 -1.32 -19.14 -13.05
N GLY A 104 -0.20 -19.87 -13.15
CA GLY A 104 0.99 -19.44 -13.85
C GLY A 104 1.15 -20.00 -15.28
N PRO A 105 2.35 -19.85 -15.88
CA PRO A 105 2.66 -20.39 -17.20
C PRO A 105 2.46 -21.90 -17.36
N VAL A 106 2.57 -22.65 -16.27
CA VAL A 106 2.34 -24.10 -16.18
C VAL A 106 1.65 -24.45 -14.86
N LEU A 107 1.17 -25.70 -14.70
CA LEU A 107 0.68 -26.21 -13.41
C LEU A 107 1.83 -26.27 -12.38
N ASN A 108 1.49 -26.10 -11.10
CA ASN A 108 2.45 -26.04 -9.99
C ASN A 108 3.56 -24.98 -10.18
N TYR A 109 3.25 -23.86 -10.84
CA TYR A 109 4.26 -22.83 -11.08
C TYR A 109 4.52 -22.06 -9.79
N TYR A 110 3.46 -21.52 -9.18
CA TYR A 110 3.57 -20.77 -7.93
C TYR A 110 3.56 -21.70 -6.71
N GLY A 111 3.04 -22.91 -6.81
CA GLY A 111 2.82 -23.80 -5.68
C GLY A 111 1.65 -23.30 -4.83
N ASN A 112 1.87 -23.11 -3.53
CA ASN A 112 0.90 -22.41 -2.69
C ASN A 112 0.82 -20.94 -3.13
N VAL A 113 -0.37 -20.53 -3.55
CA VAL A 113 -0.60 -19.20 -4.10
C VAL A 113 -1.88 -18.60 -3.56
N VAL A 114 -1.83 -17.29 -3.32
CA VAL A 114 -2.99 -16.46 -3.02
C VAL A 114 -3.18 -15.45 -4.14
N VAL A 115 -4.40 -15.32 -4.66
CA VAL A 115 -4.78 -14.31 -5.65
C VAL A 115 -5.84 -13.41 -5.05
N ILE A 116 -5.59 -12.10 -5.03
CA ILE A 116 -6.50 -11.11 -4.44
C ILE A 116 -6.95 -10.15 -5.54
N GLN A 117 -8.26 -9.99 -5.67
CA GLN A 117 -8.88 -8.97 -6.50
C GLN A 117 -9.06 -7.69 -5.69
N HIS A 118 -8.64 -6.56 -6.26
CA HIS A 118 -8.75 -5.24 -5.69
C HIS A 118 -9.66 -4.36 -6.56
N GLN A 119 -10.32 -3.42 -5.89
CA GLN A 119 -11.09 -2.37 -6.54
C GLN A 119 -10.63 -1.01 -6.00
N PHE A 120 -10.13 -0.16 -6.89
CA PHE A 120 -9.68 1.18 -6.55
C PHE A 120 -10.59 2.23 -7.18
N LEU A 121 -10.84 3.31 -6.45
CA LEU A 121 -11.59 4.44 -6.99
C LEU A 121 -10.88 5.03 -8.20
N GLY A 122 -11.59 5.12 -9.32
CA GLY A 122 -11.07 5.67 -10.58
C GLY A 122 -10.38 4.65 -11.48
N ILE A 123 -10.33 3.37 -11.11
CA ILE A 123 -9.99 2.27 -12.02
C ILE A 123 -11.24 1.45 -12.27
N GLU A 124 -11.64 1.31 -13.53
CA GLU A 124 -12.80 0.51 -13.90
C GLU A 124 -12.48 -0.98 -13.93
N ASP A 125 -11.27 -1.33 -14.38
CA ASP A 125 -10.79 -2.70 -14.42
C ASP A 125 -10.35 -3.20 -13.02
N ALA A 126 -10.59 -4.47 -12.77
CA ALA A 126 -10.09 -5.13 -11.57
C ALA A 126 -8.56 -5.26 -11.62
N LEU A 127 -7.90 -4.85 -10.53
CA LEU A 127 -6.48 -5.13 -10.34
C LEU A 127 -6.32 -6.40 -9.51
N PHE A 128 -5.34 -7.23 -9.84
CA PHE A 128 -5.04 -8.45 -9.10
C PHE A 128 -3.64 -8.40 -8.54
N THR A 129 -3.46 -8.93 -7.34
CA THR A 129 -2.15 -9.31 -6.80
C THR A 129 -2.07 -10.82 -6.66
N VAL A 130 -0.91 -11.38 -6.99
CA VAL A 130 -0.61 -12.81 -6.90
C VAL A 130 0.58 -12.96 -5.96
N TYR A 131 0.42 -13.79 -4.93
CA TYR A 131 1.44 -14.07 -3.91
C TYR A 131 1.81 -15.55 -4.05
N GLY A 132 2.90 -15.82 -4.75
CA GLY A 132 3.35 -17.17 -5.04
C GLY A 132 4.33 -17.72 -4.02
N HIS A 133 4.73 -18.97 -4.25
CA HIS A 133 5.82 -19.65 -3.54
C HIS A 133 5.63 -19.76 -2.03
N LEU A 134 4.38 -19.70 -1.54
CA LEU A 134 4.13 -19.65 -0.10
C LEU A 134 4.45 -20.98 0.60
N GLN A 135 4.91 -20.91 1.86
CA GLN A 135 5.05 -22.10 2.70
C GLN A 135 3.72 -22.47 3.37
N GLU A 136 2.92 -21.45 3.70
CA GLU A 136 1.66 -21.55 4.42
C GLU A 136 0.70 -20.48 3.89
N ILE A 137 -0.57 -20.85 3.72
CA ILE A 137 -1.68 -19.96 3.36
C ILE A 137 -2.53 -19.76 4.61
N LEU A 138 -2.87 -18.51 4.93
CA LEU A 138 -3.59 -18.12 6.16
C LEU A 138 -5.00 -17.59 5.89
N VAL A 139 -5.45 -17.63 4.64
CA VAL A 139 -6.73 -17.10 4.17
C VAL A 139 -7.43 -18.10 3.27
N GLU A 140 -8.73 -17.91 3.06
CA GLU A 140 -9.56 -18.81 2.25
C GLU A 140 -10.14 -18.07 1.03
N THR A 141 -10.43 -18.82 -0.04
CA THR A 141 -11.15 -18.27 -1.21
C THR A 141 -12.50 -17.69 -0.79
N GLY A 142 -12.79 -16.47 -1.25
CA GLY A 142 -13.97 -15.69 -0.89
C GLY A 142 -13.78 -14.78 0.32
N GLN A 143 -12.69 -14.91 1.07
CA GLN A 143 -12.39 -14.04 2.21
C GLN A 143 -12.14 -12.59 1.76
N THR A 144 -12.76 -11.62 2.43
CA THR A 144 -12.37 -10.21 2.33
C THR A 144 -11.16 -9.96 3.22
N VAL A 145 -10.15 -9.28 2.70
CA VAL A 145 -8.94 -8.90 3.44
C VAL A 145 -8.74 -7.39 3.44
N SER A 146 -8.11 -6.88 4.48
CA SER A 146 -7.65 -5.49 4.55
C SER A 146 -6.16 -5.35 4.23
N VAL A 147 -5.75 -4.17 3.77
CA VAL A 147 -4.35 -3.82 3.58
C VAL A 147 -3.53 -4.11 4.83
N GLY A 148 -2.41 -4.82 4.67
CA GLY A 148 -1.54 -5.22 5.77
C GLY A 148 -2.02 -6.44 6.56
N GLU A 149 -3.16 -7.04 6.23
CA GLU A 149 -3.60 -8.32 6.80
C GLU A 149 -2.65 -9.45 6.39
N ARG A 150 -2.35 -10.36 7.32
CA ARG A 150 -1.48 -11.51 7.04
C ARG A 150 -2.24 -12.55 6.23
N ILE A 151 -1.77 -12.83 5.02
CA ILE A 151 -2.41 -13.76 4.08
C ILE A 151 -1.67 -15.10 3.95
N GLY A 152 -0.41 -15.15 4.37
CA GLY A 152 0.42 -16.31 4.19
C GLY A 152 1.80 -16.12 4.78
N ARG A 153 2.70 -17.04 4.42
CA ARG A 153 4.11 -16.93 4.77
C ARG A 153 5.01 -17.33 3.62
N VAL A 154 6.14 -16.62 3.51
CA VAL A 154 7.20 -16.90 2.54
C VAL A 154 7.60 -18.36 2.58
N GLY A 155 7.77 -18.96 1.42
CA GLY A 155 8.24 -20.32 1.24
C GLY A 155 9.03 -20.46 -0.04
N ASP A 156 9.10 -21.70 -0.50
CA ASP A 156 9.74 -22.11 -1.76
C ASP A 156 8.95 -23.26 -2.40
N SER A 157 7.62 -23.17 -2.37
CA SER A 157 6.75 -24.09 -3.12
C SER A 157 6.76 -23.81 -4.63
N GLY A 158 6.24 -24.74 -5.41
CA GLY A 158 6.22 -24.63 -6.87
C GLY A 158 7.62 -24.74 -7.44
N ILE A 159 7.95 -23.87 -8.40
CA ILE A 159 9.26 -23.89 -9.07
C ILE A 159 10.35 -23.06 -8.38
N ALA A 160 10.08 -22.53 -7.18
CA ALA A 160 11.01 -21.70 -6.44
C ALA A 160 12.33 -22.43 -6.15
N ILE A 161 13.47 -21.79 -6.42
CA ILE A 161 14.81 -22.35 -6.17
C ILE A 161 15.22 -22.19 -4.68
N GLY A 162 14.60 -21.23 -3.98
CA GLY A 162 14.82 -20.94 -2.58
C GLY A 162 13.76 -19.97 -2.05
N PRO A 163 13.79 -19.61 -0.76
CA PRO A 163 12.68 -18.91 -0.14
C PRO A 163 12.58 -17.45 -0.60
N HIS A 164 11.42 -17.10 -1.13
CA HIS A 164 11.07 -15.75 -1.58
C HIS A 164 9.55 -15.58 -1.66
N LEU A 165 9.12 -14.33 -1.87
CA LEU A 165 7.77 -13.95 -2.28
C LEU A 165 7.80 -13.30 -3.66
#